data_AF-A0A7C3N7P3-F1
#
_entry.id   AF-A0A7C3N7P3-F1
#
_cell.length_a   1.000
_cell.length_b   1.000
_cell.length_c   1.000
_cell.angle_alpha   90.00
_cell.angle_beta   90.00
_cell.angle_gamma   90.00
#
_symmetry.space_group_name_H-M   'P 1'
#
loop_
_entity.id
_entity.type
_entity.pdbx_description
1 polymer ?
#
loop_
_entity_poly.entity_id
_entity_poly.type
_entity_poly.pdbx_seq_one_letter_code
_entity_poly.pdbx_strand_id
1 'polypeptide(L)'
;MAKRTIFIILILTVFLILFLPACESKKEVVETTEKVLELPDKTKVISDLSKLRNQIATFYMNNGRYPNDLGELNIDLFNPIEDFVYNKNNGNVKNKNYPQL
;
A
#
# COMPACT_ATOMS: atom_id res chain seq x y z
N MET A 1 40.15 16.83 48.86
CA MET A 1 40.06 15.55 48.14
C MET A 1 38.81 15.43 47.26
N ALA A 2 37.64 15.91 47.69
CA ALA A 2 36.38 15.84 46.93
C ALA A 2 36.38 16.53 45.54
N LYS A 3 37.12 17.63 45.33
CA LYS A 3 37.18 18.31 44.02
C LYS A 3 37.90 17.48 42.95
N ARG A 4 38.92 16.69 43.34
CA ARG A 4 39.65 15.80 42.43
C ARG A 4 38.81 14.58 42.06
N THR A 5 38.03 14.05 42.99
CA THR A 5 37.11 12.94 42.70
C THR A 5 35.95 13.37 41.81
N ILE A 6 35.41 14.58 41.98
CA ILE A 6 34.39 15.13 41.07
C ILE A 6 34.94 15.30 39.65
N PHE A 7 36.17 15.81 39.50
CA PHE A 7 36.82 15.92 38.19
C PHE A 7 37.04 14.57 37.51
N ILE A 8 37.42 13.54 38.28
CA ILE A 8 37.59 12.17 37.75
C ILE A 8 36.25 11.60 37.30
N ILE A 9 35.18 11.77 38.08
CA ILE A 9 33.83 11.31 37.73
C ILE A 9 33.35 12.01 36.45
N LEU A 10 33.62 13.32 36.31
CA LEU A 10 33.23 14.10 35.14
C LEU A 10 33.98 13.67 33.87
N ILE A 11 35.26 13.32 34.00
CA ILE A 11 36.03 12.75 32.88
C ILE A 11 35.51 11.37 32.51
N LEU A 12 35.16 10.54 33.50
CA LEU A 12 34.63 9.19 33.28
C LEU A 12 33.26 9.22 32.57
N THR A 13 32.39 10.15 32.94
CA THR A 13 31.07 10.30 32.30
C THR A 13 31.18 10.81 30.87
N VAL A 14 32.09 11.74 30.59
CA VAL A 14 32.37 12.21 29.21
C VAL A 14 32.95 11.07 28.36
N PHE A 15 33.87 10.28 28.92
CA PHE A 15 34.43 9.13 28.23
C PHE A 15 33.35 8.08 27.92
N LEU A 16 32.42 7.82 28.85
CA LEU A 16 31.32 6.87 28.63
C LEU A 16 30.41 7.26 27.46
N ILE A 17 30.19 8.56 27.24
CA ILE A 17 29.38 9.06 26.10
C ILE A 17 30.12 8.88 24.76
N LEU A 18 31.46 8.98 24.75
CA LEU A 18 32.28 8.82 23.55
C LEU A 18 32.38 7.36 23.06
N PHE A 19 32.13 6.38 23.92
CA PHE A 19 32.13 4.95 23.59
C PHE A 19 30.74 4.35 23.38
N LEU A 20 29.69 5.17 23.37
CA LEU A 20 28.41 4.69 22.89
C LEU A 20 28.60 4.28 21.42
N PRO A 21 28.34 3.02 21.04
CA PRO A 21 28.33 2.67 19.64
C PRO A 21 27.33 3.61 19.00
N ALA A 22 27.79 4.42 18.04
CA ALA A 22 26.90 5.19 17.18
C ALA A 22 25.87 4.17 16.71
N CYS A 23 24.62 4.37 17.11
CA CYS A 23 23.51 3.58 16.63
C CYS A 23 23.52 3.84 15.13
N GLU A 24 24.21 2.99 14.37
CA GLU A 24 24.00 2.82 12.97
C GLU A 24 22.53 2.43 12.90
N SER A 25 21.69 3.44 12.70
CA SER A 25 20.57 3.29 11.82
C SER A 25 21.15 2.70 10.56
N LYS A 26 21.17 1.37 10.51
CA LYS A 26 21.06 0.64 9.27
C LYS A 26 19.78 1.18 8.68
N LYS A 27 19.90 2.28 7.93
CA LYS A 27 19.19 2.42 6.69
C LYS A 27 19.63 1.20 5.91
N GLU A 28 18.96 0.06 6.16
CA GLU A 28 18.47 -0.72 5.05
C GLU A 28 17.81 0.33 4.17
N VAL A 29 18.58 0.80 3.20
CA VAL A 29 18.06 1.32 1.96
C VAL A 29 17.36 0.09 1.41
N VAL A 30 16.12 -0.08 1.87
CA VAL A 30 15.25 -1.09 1.37
C VAL A 30 15.15 -0.72 -0.09
N GLU A 31 15.72 -1.55 -0.96
CA GLU A 31 15.42 -1.59 -2.39
C GLU A 31 13.93 -1.98 -2.60
N THR A 32 13.00 -1.42 -1.80
CA THR A 32 11.55 -1.49 -2.03
C THR A 32 11.16 -0.45 -3.05
N THR A 33 11.76 -0.48 -4.23
CA THR A 33 11.25 0.32 -5.35
C THR A 33 11.19 -0.43 -6.67
N GLU A 34 11.88 -1.57 -6.88
CA GLU A 34 11.79 -2.27 -8.19
C GLU A 34 11.67 -3.79 -8.11
N LYS A 35 11.13 -4.32 -7.02
CA LYS A 35 10.34 -5.54 -7.10
C LYS A 35 8.91 -5.19 -6.76
N VAL A 36 8.20 -4.65 -7.75
CA VAL A 36 6.75 -4.82 -7.80
C VAL A 36 6.55 -6.33 -7.64
N LEU A 37 6.11 -6.76 -6.46
CA LEU A 37 5.71 -8.13 -6.23
C LEU A 37 4.68 -8.45 -7.30
N GLU A 38 5.09 -9.15 -8.36
CA GLU A 38 4.19 -9.56 -9.41
C GLU A 38 3.17 -10.49 -8.76
N LEU A 39 2.01 -9.91 -8.43
CA LEU A 39 0.90 -10.66 -7.90
C LEU A 39 0.52 -11.71 -8.94
N PRO A 40 0.21 -12.95 -8.54
CA PRO A 40 -0.35 -13.94 -9.44
C PRO A 40 -1.57 -13.34 -10.16
N ASP A 41 -1.77 -13.68 -11.43
CA ASP A 41 -2.79 -13.05 -12.28
C ASP A 41 -4.18 -13.09 -11.64
N LYS A 42 -4.53 -14.22 -11.01
CA LYS A 42 -5.79 -14.36 -10.26
C LYS A 42 -5.93 -13.35 -9.12
N THR A 43 -4.85 -13.05 -8.41
CA THR A 43 -4.86 -12.08 -7.29
C THR A 43 -5.05 -10.66 -7.79
N LYS A 44 -4.44 -10.29 -8.94
CA LYS A 44 -4.69 -9.01 -9.61
C LYS A 44 -6.16 -8.86 -9.97
N VAL A 45 -6.76 -9.90 -10.56
CA VAL A 45 -8.18 -9.90 -10.92
C VAL A 45 -9.09 -9.77 -9.71
N ILE A 46 -8.80 -10.47 -8.60
CA ILE A 46 -9.58 -10.33 -7.35
C ILE A 46 -9.51 -8.89 -6.82
N SER A 47 -8.31 -8.30 -6.82
CA SER A 47 -8.09 -6.91 -6.39
C SER A 47 -8.90 -5.92 -7.24
N ASP A 48 -8.81 -6.04 -8.57
CA ASP A 48 -9.55 -5.19 -9.50
C ASP A 48 -11.06 -5.35 -9.35
N LEU A 49 -11.57 -6.59 -9.23
CA LEU A 49 -13.00 -6.84 -9.00
C LEU A 49 -13.47 -6.21 -7.68
N SER A 50 -12.67 -6.27 -6.62
CA SER A 50 -13.01 -5.61 -5.35
C SER A 50 -13.08 -4.09 -5.51
N LYS A 51 -12.09 -3.48 -6.19
CA LYS A 51 -12.09 -2.03 -6.47
C LYS A 51 -13.32 -1.62 -7.28
N LEU A 52 -13.57 -2.32 -8.38
CA LEU A 52 -14.71 -2.08 -9.27
C LEU A 52 -16.04 -2.14 -8.51
N ARG A 53 -16.29 -3.23 -7.76
CA ARG A 53 -17.54 -3.42 -7.00
C ARG A 53 -17.75 -2.29 -5.99
N ASN A 54 -16.70 -1.89 -5.27
CA ASN A 54 -16.77 -0.80 -4.30
C ASN A 54 -17.06 0.56 -4.95
N GLN A 55 -16.43 0.84 -6.10
CA GLN A 55 -16.62 2.10 -6.82
C GLN A 55 -17.99 2.18 -7.50
N ILE A 56 -18.49 1.07 -8.08
CA ILE A 56 -19.85 0.99 -8.61
C ILE A 56 -20.88 1.25 -7.51
N ALA A 57 -20.71 0.66 -6.33
CA ALA A 57 -21.59 0.88 -5.19
C ALA A 57 -21.55 2.34 -4.72
N THR A 58 -20.35 2.92 -4.59
CA THR A 58 -20.15 4.33 -4.24
C THR A 58 -20.82 5.26 -5.27
N PHE A 59 -20.64 4.98 -6.56
CA PHE A 59 -21.25 5.75 -7.64
C PHE A 59 -22.78 5.71 -7.53
N TYR A 60 -23.37 4.53 -7.31
CA TYR A 60 -24.81 4.37 -7.13
C TYR A 60 -25.33 5.16 -5.93
N MET A 61 -24.65 5.09 -4.78
CA MET A 61 -25.04 5.84 -3.58
C MET A 61 -25.04 7.35 -3.83
N ASN A 62 -24.09 7.85 -4.61
CA ASN A 62 -23.94 9.28 -4.87
C ASN A 62 -24.87 9.81 -5.98
N ASN A 63 -25.24 8.97 -6.94
CA ASN A 63 -25.97 9.41 -8.15
C ASN A 63 -27.38 8.82 -8.29
N GLY A 64 -27.75 7.85 -7.46
CA GLY A 64 -29.02 7.12 -7.56
C GLY A 64 -29.15 6.23 -8.81
N ARG A 65 -28.06 6.04 -9.56
CA ARG A 65 -27.99 5.17 -10.74
C ARG A 65 -26.64 4.47 -10.81
N TYR A 66 -26.61 3.31 -11.46
CA TYR A 66 -25.35 2.69 -11.83
C TYR A 66 -24.66 3.48 -12.97
N PRO A 67 -23.32 3.42 -13.08
CA PRO A 67 -22.61 4.04 -14.20
C PRO A 67 -23.04 3.39 -15.53
N ASN A 68 -23.00 4.12 -16.65
CA ASN A 68 -23.38 3.54 -17.94
C ASN A 68 -22.32 2.55 -18.46
N ASP A 69 -21.06 2.81 -18.11
CA ASP A 69 -19.89 1.98 -18.37
C ASP A 69 -18.85 2.14 -17.26
N LEU A 70 -17.82 1.29 -17.25
CA LEU A 70 -16.77 1.33 -16.22
C LEU A 70 -15.85 2.55 -16.34
N GLY A 71 -15.86 3.26 -17.47
CA GLY A 71 -15.05 4.46 -17.69
C GLY A 71 -15.49 5.65 -16.84
N GLU A 72 -16.77 5.72 -16.45
CA GLU A 72 -17.28 6.74 -15.51
C GLU A 72 -16.64 6.67 -14.12
N LEU A 73 -16.00 5.54 -13.76
CA LEU A 73 -15.44 5.33 -12.42
C LEU A 73 -14.03 5.90 -12.24
N ASN A 74 -13.32 6.24 -13.33
CA ASN A 74 -11.94 6.76 -13.32
C ASN A 74 -11.01 6.01 -12.35
N ILE A 75 -10.91 4.68 -12.51
CA ILE A 75 -10.15 3.78 -11.64
C ILE A 75 -8.92 3.22 -12.34
N ASP A 76 -7.85 3.05 -11.57
CA ASP A 76 -6.63 2.37 -12.01
C ASP A 76 -6.71 0.86 -11.69
N LEU A 77 -6.62 0.05 -12.74
CA LEU A 77 -6.76 -1.41 -12.71
C LEU A 77 -5.46 -2.07 -13.16
N PHE A 78 -5.16 -3.23 -12.57
CA PHE A 78 -4.03 -4.05 -13.03
C PHE A 78 -4.31 -4.72 -14.38
N ASN A 79 -5.57 -5.05 -14.67
CA ASN A 79 -6.01 -5.67 -15.91
C ASN A 79 -6.78 -4.68 -16.79
N PRO A 80 -6.73 -4.82 -18.13
CA PRO A 80 -7.52 -4.01 -19.05
C PRO A 80 -9.02 -4.02 -18.75
N ILE A 81 -9.71 -2.89 -18.95
CA ILE A 81 -11.16 -2.77 -18.72
C ILE A 81 -11.94 -3.78 -19.58
N GLU A 82 -11.43 -4.09 -20.77
CA GLU A 82 -12.03 -5.02 -21.72
C GLU A 82 -12.09 -6.44 -21.17
N ASP A 83 -11.28 -6.80 -20.17
CA ASP A 83 -11.33 -8.11 -19.53
C ASP A 83 -12.52 -8.27 -18.58
N PHE A 84 -13.25 -7.20 -18.33
CA PHE A 84 -14.40 -7.18 -17.43
C PHE A 84 -15.72 -7.13 -18.20
N VAL A 85 -16.70 -7.89 -17.71
CA VAL A 85 -18.09 -7.87 -18.18
C VAL A 85 -18.91 -7.15 -17.14
N TYR A 86 -19.44 -5.99 -17.52
CA TYR A 86 -20.23 -5.11 -16.67
C TYR A 86 -21.70 -5.08 -17.10
N ASN A 87 -22.61 -5.11 -16.13
CA ASN A 87 -24.04 -4.96 -16.36
C ASN A 87 -24.57 -3.67 -15.70
N LYS A 88 -24.83 -2.66 -16.53
CA LYS A 88 -25.33 -1.35 -16.09
C LYS A 88 -26.72 -1.37 -15.43
N ASN A 89 -27.52 -2.42 -15.65
CA ASN A 89 -28.87 -2.49 -15.08
C ASN A 89 -28.84 -2.87 -13.60
N ASN A 90 -27.79 -3.56 -13.13
CA ASN A 90 -27.69 -4.05 -11.75
C ASN A 90 -26.32 -3.82 -11.09
N GLY A 91 -25.40 -3.14 -11.77
CA GLY A 91 -24.07 -2.85 -11.25
C GLY A 91 -23.14 -4.06 -11.14
N ASN A 92 -23.52 -5.24 -11.67
CA ASN A 92 -22.71 -6.45 -11.54
C ASN A 92 -21.48 -6.38 -12.47
N VAL A 93 -20.34 -6.86 -11.98
CA VAL A 93 -19.08 -6.91 -12.72
C VAL A 93 -18.36 -8.23 -12.46
N LYS A 94 -17.87 -8.84 -13.54
CA LYS A 94 -17.10 -10.10 -13.54
C LYS A 94 -15.91 -9.99 -14.47
N ASN A 95 -14.91 -10.85 -14.31
CA ASN A 95 -13.82 -10.99 -15.26
C ASN A 95 -14.11 -12.13 -16.25
N LYS A 96 -13.78 -11.95 -17.54
CA LYS A 96 -14.01 -12.94 -18.61
C LYS A 96 -13.28 -14.26 -18.37
N ASN A 97 -12.05 -14.19 -17.83
CA ASN A 97 -11.16 -15.34 -17.64
C ASN A 97 -11.41 -16.03 -16.28
N TYR A 98 -12.09 -15.37 -15.35
CA TYR A 98 -12.42 -15.89 -14.03
C TYR A 98 -13.91 -15.66 -13.68
N PRO A 99 -14.86 -16.26 -14.42
CA PRO A 99 -16.30 -16.02 -14.26
C PRO A 99 -16.90 -16.47 -12.92
N GLN A 100 -16.16 -17.28 -12.15
CA GLN A 100 -16.51 -17.80 -10.84
C GLN A 100 -16.18 -16.87 -9.66
N LEU A 101 -15.48 -15.75 -9.91
CA LEU A 101 -15.11 -14.74 -8.90
C LEU A 101 -16.16 -13.63 -8.73
#